data_AF-A0A452ZQH7-F1
#
_entry.id   AF-A0A452ZQH7-F1
#
_cell.length_a   1.000
_cell.length_b   1.000
_cell.length_c   1.000
_cell.angle_alpha   90.00
_cell.angle_beta   90.00
_cell.angle_gamma   90.00
#
_symmetry.space_group_name_H-M   'P 1'
#
loop_
_entity.id
_entity.type
_entity.pdbx_description
1 polymer ?
#
loop_
_entity_poly.entity_id
_entity_poly.type
_entity_poly.pdbx_seq_one_letter_code
_entity_poly.pdbx_strand_id
1 'polypeptide(L)'
;IVDADAGGNRRKIIAFIGGLDLCGGRYDIPGHPLFRTLQTLHKEDYHNPNFAAVDARGPREPWHDLHSKIDGPAAYDVLKNFEERWLKASKRHGIKKFGKSYDDALLRIERIPDIININDTLYFSDNDPEAWHVQVFRSIDSNSAKGFPKDPREATRKNLVCGKNVLIDMSIHTAYVNAIRAAQHFIYIENQYFIGSSFDWDSNKDIGANNLVPIEIALKIATKIKVNQRFSAYIVLPMWPEGKPTGHIAQRILYWQ
;
A
#
# COMPACT_ATOMS: atom_id res chain seq x y z
N ILE A 1 3.87 -11.34 -5.81
CA ILE A 1 3.10 -12.60 -5.87
C ILE A 1 4.07 -13.65 -6.36
N VAL A 2 4.22 -14.74 -5.61
CA VAL A 2 5.06 -15.87 -5.99
C VAL A 2 4.35 -17.15 -5.59
N ASP A 3 4.74 -18.25 -6.19
CA ASP A 3 4.38 -19.57 -5.70
C ASP A 3 5.43 -20.05 -4.68
N ALA A 4 4.97 -20.88 -3.75
CA ALA A 4 5.78 -21.48 -2.71
C ALA A 4 5.44 -22.96 -2.57
N ASP A 5 6.38 -23.72 -2.01
CA ASP A 5 6.14 -25.12 -1.66
C ASP A 5 4.98 -25.22 -0.64
N ALA A 6 4.07 -26.15 -0.89
CA ALA A 6 2.96 -26.48 0.01
C ALA A 6 3.05 -27.92 0.53
N GLY A 7 4.15 -28.63 0.25
CA GLY A 7 4.35 -30.03 0.58
C GLY A 7 3.61 -30.98 -0.37
N GLY A 8 4.04 -32.24 -0.40
CA GLY A 8 3.40 -33.29 -1.20
C GLY A 8 3.40 -33.02 -2.71
N ASN A 9 4.48 -32.42 -3.23
CA ASN A 9 4.59 -31.95 -4.62
C ASN A 9 3.52 -30.93 -5.04
N ARG A 10 2.84 -30.30 -4.08
CA ARG A 10 1.90 -29.21 -4.33
C ARG A 10 2.53 -27.86 -4.04
N ARG A 11 1.97 -26.83 -4.62
CA ARG A 11 2.40 -25.44 -4.49
C ARG A 11 1.25 -24.56 -4.08
N LYS A 12 1.55 -23.44 -3.44
CA LYS A 12 0.55 -22.45 -2.99
C LYS A 12 0.96 -21.06 -3.43
N ILE A 13 -0.01 -20.15 -3.52
CA ILE A 13 0.26 -18.75 -3.80
C ILE A 13 0.54 -18.02 -2.48
N ILE A 14 1.62 -17.24 -2.47
CA ILE A 14 1.91 -16.26 -1.42
C ILE A 14 2.08 -14.87 -2.04
N ALA A 15 1.77 -13.84 -1.25
CA ALA A 15 1.85 -12.46 -1.69
C ALA A 15 2.73 -11.64 -0.76
N PHE A 16 3.33 -10.58 -1.29
CA PHE A 16 4.12 -9.61 -0.56
C PHE A 16 3.56 -8.22 -0.88
N ILE A 17 3.28 -7.44 0.15
CA ILE A 17 2.78 -6.05 0.05
C ILE A 17 3.45 -5.18 1.13
N GLY A 18 3.73 -3.92 0.81
CA GLY A 18 4.35 -2.96 1.73
C GLY A 18 4.95 -1.77 0.98
N GLY A 19 5.83 -1.02 1.66
CA GLY A 19 6.50 0.16 1.08
C GLY A 19 7.78 -0.16 0.30
N LEU A 20 8.38 -1.33 0.52
CA LEU A 20 9.62 -1.72 -0.17
C LEU A 20 9.41 -2.11 -1.64
N ASP A 21 9.92 -1.28 -2.54
CA ASP A 21 10.17 -1.63 -3.94
C ASP A 21 11.45 -2.46 -4.11
N LEU A 22 11.49 -3.33 -5.13
CA LEU A 22 12.70 -4.06 -5.53
C LEU A 22 13.60 -3.18 -6.41
N CYS A 23 14.20 -2.15 -5.82
CA CYS A 23 15.11 -1.23 -6.49
C CYS A 23 16.24 -0.76 -5.56
N GLY A 24 17.21 -0.02 -6.12
CA GLY A 24 18.36 0.46 -5.35
C GLY A 24 17.98 1.36 -4.18
N GLY A 25 18.76 1.30 -3.11
CA GLY A 25 18.64 2.13 -1.91
C GLY A 25 17.72 1.58 -0.83
N ARG A 26 16.93 0.54 -1.11
CA ARG A 26 15.90 -0.01 -0.20
C ARG A 26 16.44 -1.04 0.78
N TYR A 27 17.58 -1.67 0.48
CA TYR A 27 18.19 -2.61 1.41
C TYR A 27 18.77 -1.83 2.60
N ASP A 28 18.38 -2.22 3.81
CA ASP A 28 18.95 -1.71 5.04
C ASP A 28 18.70 -2.69 6.21
N ILE A 29 19.27 -2.37 7.37
CA ILE A 29 19.06 -3.08 8.63
C ILE A 29 18.65 -2.08 9.72
N PRO A 30 18.01 -2.50 10.82
CA PRO A 30 17.52 -1.59 11.87
C PRO A 30 18.60 -0.68 12.50
N GLY A 31 19.88 -1.02 12.34
CA GLY A 31 20.99 -0.18 12.78
C GLY A 31 21.22 1.07 11.93
N HIS A 32 20.61 1.18 10.74
CA HIS A 32 20.64 2.33 9.83
C HIS A 32 22.01 3.03 9.71
N PRO A 33 23.09 2.28 9.39
CA PRO A 33 24.44 2.83 9.40
C PRO A 33 24.64 3.87 8.28
N LEU A 34 24.97 5.11 8.69
CA LEU A 34 25.23 6.21 7.75
C LEU A 34 26.53 6.03 6.93
N PHE A 35 27.56 5.48 7.56
CA PHE A 35 28.93 5.45 7.00
C PHE A 35 29.57 4.06 6.98
N ARG A 36 29.22 3.20 7.95
CA ARG A 36 29.97 1.96 8.24
C ARG A 36 29.83 0.87 7.15
N THR A 37 28.81 0.98 6.32
CA THR A 37 28.45 -0.03 5.30
C THR A 37 28.72 0.44 3.88
N LEU A 38 29.27 1.66 3.70
CA LEU A 38 29.54 2.26 2.40
C LEU A 38 30.59 1.49 1.57
N GLN A 39 31.43 0.68 2.21
CA GLN A 39 32.43 -0.16 1.54
C GLN A 39 32.07 -1.65 1.54
N THR A 40 30.90 -2.00 2.10
CA THR A 40 30.41 -3.38 2.21
C THR A 40 29.01 -3.49 1.60
N LEU A 41 27.96 -3.54 2.43
CA LEU A 41 26.58 -3.79 2.02
C LEU A 41 26.06 -2.76 1.00
N HIS A 42 26.45 -1.49 1.13
CA HIS A 42 25.93 -0.39 0.31
C HIS A 42 26.95 0.15 -0.68
N LYS A 43 28.04 -0.59 -0.96
CA LYS A 43 29.09 -0.12 -1.88
C LYS A 43 28.55 0.15 -3.29
N GLU A 44 27.76 -0.78 -3.80
CA GLU A 44 27.12 -0.70 -5.13
C GLU A 44 25.64 -0.30 -5.03
N ASP A 45 25.19 0.08 -3.82
CA ASP A 45 23.81 0.47 -3.52
C ASP A 45 23.77 1.74 -2.65
N TYR A 46 24.68 2.68 -2.95
CA TYR A 46 24.69 3.98 -2.31
C TYR A 46 23.47 4.79 -2.76
N HIS A 47 22.66 5.22 -1.80
CA HIS A 47 21.47 6.03 -2.05
C HIS A 47 21.45 7.24 -1.13
N ASN A 48 21.43 8.44 -1.71
CA ASN A 48 21.11 9.69 -1.00
C ASN A 48 20.77 10.80 -2.03
N PRO A 49 19.49 11.01 -2.36
CA PRO A 49 19.05 12.02 -3.32
C PRO A 49 18.86 13.42 -2.69
N ASN A 50 19.15 13.58 -1.39
CA ASN A 50 19.00 14.87 -0.70
C ASN A 50 20.10 15.87 -1.08
N PHE A 51 21.25 15.36 -1.57
CA PHE A 51 22.39 16.16 -1.99
C PHE A 51 22.50 16.20 -3.51
N ALA A 52 22.88 17.36 -4.06
CA ALA A 52 23.04 17.54 -5.50
C ALA A 52 24.23 16.75 -6.09
N ALA A 53 25.24 16.46 -5.26
CA ALA A 53 26.42 15.70 -5.63
C ALA A 53 26.53 14.47 -4.73
N VAL A 54 26.87 13.33 -5.33
CA VAL A 54 27.15 12.08 -4.62
C VAL A 54 28.55 12.19 -3.98
N ASP A 55 28.62 12.07 -2.65
CA ASP A 55 29.89 11.88 -1.92
C ASP A 55 29.98 10.42 -1.48
N ALA A 56 30.93 9.67 -2.04
CA ALA A 56 31.15 8.26 -1.70
C ALA A 56 31.56 8.03 -0.23
N ARG A 57 31.92 9.11 0.51
CA ARG A 57 32.20 9.07 1.96
C ARG A 57 30.92 9.21 2.79
N GLY A 58 29.77 9.43 2.16
CA GLY A 58 28.46 9.51 2.78
C GLY A 58 28.09 10.89 3.35
N PRO A 59 27.04 10.96 4.18
CA PRO A 59 26.23 9.83 4.64
C PRO A 59 25.34 9.26 3.52
N ARG A 60 25.11 7.95 3.47
CA ARG A 60 23.93 7.43 2.75
C ARG A 60 22.65 7.86 3.47
N GLU A 61 21.51 7.84 2.79
CA GLU A 61 20.19 7.94 3.41
C GLU A 61 19.74 6.52 3.82
N PRO A 62 19.68 6.18 5.12
CA PRO A 62 19.13 4.89 5.55
C PRO A 62 17.66 4.74 5.15
N TRP A 63 17.21 3.50 4.97
CA TRP A 63 15.85 3.19 4.53
C TRP A 63 15.10 2.42 5.62
N HIS A 64 14.23 3.13 6.35
CA HIS A 64 13.29 2.52 7.29
C HIS A 64 11.94 2.32 6.59
N ASP A 65 11.45 1.09 6.55
CA ASP A 65 10.22 0.74 5.83
C ASP A 65 9.62 -0.56 6.40
N LEU A 66 8.36 -0.82 6.05
CA LEU A 66 7.60 -1.99 6.48
C LEU A 66 7.07 -2.77 5.28
N HIS A 67 7.14 -4.09 5.38
CA HIS A 67 6.63 -5.01 4.38
C HIS A 67 6.05 -6.26 5.05
N SER A 68 5.10 -6.89 4.38
CA SER A 68 4.41 -8.08 4.87
C SER A 68 4.39 -9.19 3.83
N LYS A 69 4.44 -10.43 4.33
CA LYS A 69 4.16 -11.64 3.56
C LYS A 69 2.78 -12.16 3.97
N ILE A 70 1.93 -12.41 2.99
CA ILE A 70 0.61 -13.03 3.16
C ILE A 70 0.70 -14.47 2.67
N ASP A 71 0.43 -15.41 3.58
CA ASP A 71 0.37 -16.85 3.34
C ASP A 71 -1.01 -17.35 3.77
N GLY A 72 -1.88 -17.62 2.80
CA GLY A 72 -3.29 -17.95 3.03
C GLY A 72 -4.22 -17.33 1.98
N PRO A 73 -5.55 -17.44 2.16
CA PRO A 73 -6.55 -17.03 1.17
C PRO A 73 -6.39 -15.59 0.66
N ALA A 74 -6.03 -14.65 1.54
CA ALA A 74 -5.83 -13.25 1.18
C ALA A 74 -4.70 -13.02 0.13
N ALA A 75 -3.79 -13.97 -0.06
CA ALA A 75 -2.80 -13.90 -1.13
C ALA A 75 -3.46 -13.93 -2.53
N TYR A 76 -4.60 -14.62 -2.66
CA TYR A 76 -5.37 -14.68 -3.90
C TYR A 76 -6.10 -13.36 -4.18
N ASP A 77 -6.43 -12.55 -3.17
CA ASP A 77 -6.97 -11.19 -3.38
C ASP A 77 -5.90 -10.27 -3.98
N VAL A 78 -4.64 -10.40 -3.55
CA VAL A 78 -3.50 -9.67 -4.14
C VAL A 78 -3.26 -10.14 -5.58
N LEU A 79 -3.31 -11.45 -5.82
CA LEU A 79 -3.27 -12.00 -7.18
C LEU A 79 -4.40 -11.42 -8.03
N LYS A 80 -5.64 -11.44 -7.53
CA LYS A 80 -6.80 -10.93 -8.25
C LYS A 80 -6.61 -9.48 -8.67
N ASN A 81 -6.10 -8.64 -7.76
CA ASN A 81 -5.75 -7.26 -8.07
C ASN A 81 -4.72 -7.15 -9.21
N PHE A 82 -3.68 -7.99 -9.20
CA PHE A 82 -2.69 -8.03 -10.28
C PHE A 82 -3.35 -8.41 -11.63
N GLU A 83 -4.17 -9.45 -11.65
CA GLU A 83 -4.88 -9.89 -12.86
C GLU A 83 -5.78 -8.80 -13.43
N GLU A 84 -6.56 -8.12 -12.58
CA GLU A 84 -7.47 -7.05 -12.97
C GLU A 84 -6.72 -5.88 -13.63
N ARG A 85 -5.56 -5.51 -13.07
CA ARG A 85 -4.67 -4.48 -13.63
C ARG A 85 -4.01 -4.93 -14.92
N TRP A 86 -3.48 -6.15 -14.95
CA TRP A 86 -2.86 -6.73 -16.14
C TRP A 86 -3.83 -6.75 -17.32
N LEU A 87 -5.07 -7.21 -17.10
CA LEU A 87 -6.12 -7.25 -18.12
C LEU A 87 -6.58 -5.85 -18.57
N LYS A 88 -6.38 -4.81 -17.76
CA LYS A 88 -6.65 -3.42 -18.16
C LYS A 88 -5.51 -2.87 -19.00
N ALA A 89 -4.27 -3.06 -18.56
CA ALA A 89 -3.06 -2.53 -19.21
C ALA A 89 -2.71 -3.25 -20.52
N SER A 90 -2.96 -4.57 -20.61
CA SER A 90 -2.67 -5.38 -21.80
C SER A 90 -3.68 -5.21 -22.94
N LYS A 91 -4.68 -4.33 -22.81
CA LYS A 91 -5.64 -4.06 -23.89
C LYS A 91 -4.93 -3.47 -25.10
N ARG A 92 -5.02 -4.16 -26.25
CA ARG A 92 -4.46 -3.68 -27.52
C ARG A 92 -5.18 -2.43 -28.02
N HIS A 93 -4.41 -1.44 -28.47
CA HIS A 93 -4.89 -0.25 -29.16
C HIS A 93 -4.68 -0.36 -30.69
N GLY A 94 -5.58 0.22 -31.49
CA GLY A 94 -5.42 0.34 -32.95
C GLY A 94 -5.57 -0.95 -33.76
N ILE A 95 -4.82 -1.06 -34.87
CA ILE A 95 -4.90 -2.12 -35.91
C ILE A 95 -4.61 -3.53 -35.35
N LYS A 96 -3.99 -3.64 -34.17
CA LYS A 96 -3.69 -4.91 -33.47
C LYS A 96 -4.93 -5.65 -32.92
N LYS A 97 -6.14 -5.10 -33.11
CA LYS A 97 -7.43 -5.70 -32.72
C LYS A 97 -7.87 -6.84 -33.65
N PHE A 98 -7.35 -6.90 -34.87
CA PHE A 98 -7.76 -7.88 -35.91
C PHE A 98 -6.88 -9.14 -35.99
N GLY A 99 -5.78 -9.22 -35.22
CA GLY A 99 -4.94 -10.42 -35.16
C GLY A 99 -5.56 -11.50 -34.27
N LYS A 100 -5.59 -12.76 -34.73
CA LYS A 100 -6.06 -13.92 -33.94
C LYS A 100 -5.44 -13.92 -32.54
N SER A 101 -6.29 -14.16 -31.55
CA SER A 101 -5.95 -14.27 -30.14
C SER A 101 -4.98 -15.42 -29.94
N TYR A 102 -3.75 -15.12 -29.53
CA TYR A 102 -2.99 -16.05 -28.72
C TYR A 102 -3.19 -15.61 -27.26
N ASP A 103 -3.86 -16.50 -26.49
CA ASP A 103 -3.72 -16.69 -25.04
C ASP A 103 -2.22 -16.62 -24.65
N ASP A 104 -1.90 -16.37 -23.36
CA ASP A 104 -0.63 -16.72 -22.66
C ASP A 104 0.18 -15.61 -21.97
N ALA A 105 -0.29 -14.38 -21.88
CA ALA A 105 0.46 -13.39 -21.10
C ALA A 105 0.26 -13.56 -19.57
N LEU A 106 -0.86 -14.16 -19.15
CA LEU A 106 -1.20 -14.42 -17.76
C LEU A 106 -1.60 -15.89 -17.62
N LEU A 107 -0.85 -16.62 -16.79
CA LEU A 107 -1.15 -18.01 -16.47
C LEU A 107 -2.47 -18.08 -15.69
N ARG A 108 -3.34 -19.00 -16.08
CA ARG A 108 -4.58 -19.28 -15.34
C ARG A 108 -4.27 -20.32 -14.29
N ILE A 109 -4.09 -19.87 -13.04
CA ILE A 109 -3.67 -20.73 -11.93
C ILE A 109 -4.63 -21.91 -11.70
N GLU A 110 -5.91 -21.76 -12.05
CA GLU A 110 -6.92 -22.83 -11.93
C GLU A 110 -6.68 -23.99 -12.91
N ARG A 111 -5.83 -23.80 -13.92
CA ARG A 111 -5.44 -24.84 -14.87
C ARG A 111 -4.16 -25.56 -14.48
N ILE A 112 -3.50 -25.15 -13.40
CA ILE A 112 -2.25 -25.75 -12.93
C ILE A 112 -2.59 -26.69 -11.76
N PRO A 113 -2.66 -28.01 -11.99
CA PRO A 113 -3.18 -28.97 -11.00
C PRO A 113 -2.35 -29.02 -9.72
N ASP A 114 -1.05 -28.70 -9.81
CA ASP A 114 -0.15 -28.75 -8.67
C ASP A 114 -0.29 -27.51 -7.75
N ILE A 115 -0.98 -26.45 -8.19
CA ILE A 115 -1.26 -25.27 -7.37
C ILE A 115 -2.57 -25.48 -6.60
N ILE A 116 -2.48 -25.38 -5.28
CA ILE A 116 -3.64 -25.46 -4.38
C ILE A 116 -4.65 -24.37 -4.74
N ASN A 117 -5.92 -24.76 -4.91
CA ASN A 117 -7.00 -23.81 -5.14
C ASN A 117 -7.35 -23.07 -3.84
N ILE A 118 -7.87 -21.85 -3.93
CA ILE A 118 -8.38 -21.10 -2.76
C ILE A 118 -9.42 -21.90 -1.95
N ASN A 119 -10.23 -22.74 -2.61
CA ASN A 119 -11.21 -23.57 -1.91
C ASN A 119 -10.56 -24.76 -1.17
N ASP A 120 -9.34 -25.13 -1.55
CA ASP A 120 -8.56 -26.21 -0.96
C ASP A 120 -7.48 -25.70 -0.01
N THR A 121 -7.36 -24.38 0.18
CA THR A 121 -6.43 -23.82 1.16
C THR A 121 -6.83 -24.31 2.53
N LEU A 122 -5.88 -24.99 3.19
CA LEU A 122 -6.04 -25.61 4.50
C LEU A 122 -6.66 -24.60 5.46
N TYR A 123 -7.88 -24.88 5.91
CA TYR A 123 -8.48 -24.21 7.05
C TYR A 123 -7.53 -24.41 8.22
N PHE A 124 -6.93 -23.33 8.72
CA PHE A 124 -6.29 -23.35 10.03
C PHE A 124 -7.38 -23.56 11.08
N SER A 125 -7.06 -24.24 12.16
CA SER A 125 -8.00 -24.37 13.28
C SER A 125 -8.32 -22.97 13.80
N ASP A 126 -9.59 -22.65 14.00
CA ASP A 126 -10.02 -21.38 14.63
C ASP A 126 -9.44 -21.20 16.05
N ASN A 127 -8.84 -22.23 16.63
CA ASN A 127 -8.19 -22.23 17.93
C ASN A 127 -6.68 -22.00 17.87
N ASP A 128 -6.08 -21.81 16.70
CA ASP A 128 -4.65 -21.51 16.58
C ASP A 128 -4.40 -20.03 16.95
N PRO A 129 -3.71 -19.73 18.06
CA PRO A 129 -3.45 -18.36 18.49
C PRO A 129 -2.54 -17.59 17.53
N GLU A 130 -1.83 -18.27 16.64
CA GLU A 130 -0.96 -17.65 15.63
C GLU A 130 -1.67 -17.41 14.29
N ALA A 131 -2.97 -17.72 14.19
CA ALA A 131 -3.78 -17.50 12.99
C ALA A 131 -4.19 -16.03 12.82
N TRP A 132 -4.31 -15.60 11.55
CA TRP A 132 -4.64 -14.21 11.20
C TRP A 132 -5.87 -14.12 10.30
N HIS A 133 -6.80 -13.23 10.65
CA HIS A 133 -7.83 -12.76 9.73
C HIS A 133 -7.28 -11.58 8.93
N VAL A 134 -7.13 -11.75 7.62
CA VAL A 134 -6.54 -10.74 6.73
C VAL A 134 -7.56 -10.30 5.70
N GLN A 135 -7.71 -8.98 5.53
CA GLN A 135 -8.50 -8.36 4.47
C GLN A 135 -7.61 -7.43 3.64
N VAL A 136 -7.65 -7.57 2.31
CA VAL A 136 -6.89 -6.71 1.39
C VAL A 136 -7.72 -5.50 1.00
N PHE A 137 -7.10 -4.32 1.08
CA PHE A 137 -7.70 -3.04 0.69
C PHE A 137 -6.92 -2.40 -0.46
N ARG A 138 -7.57 -1.52 -1.23
CA ARG A 138 -6.99 -0.85 -2.39
C ARG A 138 -7.40 0.62 -2.52
N SER A 139 -6.60 1.36 -3.27
CA SER A 139 -6.93 2.67 -3.85
C SER A 139 -6.76 2.55 -5.36
N ILE A 140 -7.85 2.31 -6.09
CA ILE A 140 -7.79 2.02 -7.53
C ILE A 140 -9.10 2.44 -8.22
N ASP A 141 -9.04 2.79 -9.50
CA ASP A 141 -10.21 3.17 -10.28
C ASP A 141 -10.49 2.22 -11.46
N SER A 142 -11.66 2.39 -12.06
CA SER A 142 -12.10 1.67 -13.26
C SER A 142 -11.21 1.92 -14.49
N ASN A 143 -10.32 2.91 -14.45
CA ASN A 143 -9.34 3.18 -15.50
C ASN A 143 -8.06 2.36 -15.32
N SER A 144 -7.78 1.91 -14.11
CA SER A 144 -6.55 1.20 -13.75
C SER A 144 -6.73 -0.31 -13.65
N ALA A 145 -7.98 -0.77 -13.45
CA ALA A 145 -8.31 -2.20 -13.35
C ALA A 145 -9.57 -2.57 -14.15
N LYS A 146 -9.64 -3.83 -14.59
CA LYS A 146 -10.82 -4.46 -15.18
C LYS A 146 -11.66 -5.09 -14.06
N GLY A 147 -12.96 -5.31 -14.29
CA GLY A 147 -13.83 -6.03 -13.34
C GLY A 147 -14.72 -5.14 -12.47
N PHE A 148 -14.56 -3.82 -12.56
CA PHE A 148 -15.50 -2.87 -11.96
C PHE A 148 -16.93 -3.08 -12.51
N PRO A 149 -17.96 -3.05 -11.65
CA PRO A 149 -19.34 -3.25 -12.07
C PRO A 149 -19.81 -2.16 -13.02
N LYS A 150 -20.74 -2.49 -13.92
CA LYS A 150 -21.36 -1.50 -14.82
C LYS A 150 -22.66 -0.93 -14.25
N ASP A 151 -23.36 -1.69 -13.40
CA ASP A 151 -24.57 -1.23 -12.72
C ASP A 151 -24.17 -0.39 -11.49
N PRO A 152 -24.60 0.89 -11.40
CA PRO A 152 -24.37 1.72 -10.22
C PRO A 152 -24.85 1.09 -8.91
N ARG A 153 -25.92 0.29 -8.92
CA ARG A 153 -26.43 -0.39 -7.71
C ARG A 153 -25.45 -1.43 -7.19
N GLU A 154 -24.79 -2.14 -8.10
CA GLU A 154 -23.75 -3.11 -7.72
C GLU A 154 -22.49 -2.38 -7.22
N ALA A 155 -22.16 -1.22 -7.80
CA ALA A 155 -21.06 -0.38 -7.33
C ALA A 155 -21.28 0.07 -5.86
N THR A 156 -22.48 0.57 -5.53
CA THR A 156 -22.84 0.95 -4.16
C THR A 156 -22.77 -0.24 -3.20
N ARG A 157 -23.27 -1.42 -3.61
CA ARG A 157 -23.21 -2.64 -2.78
C ARG A 157 -21.77 -3.08 -2.47
N LYS A 158 -20.82 -2.74 -3.34
CA LYS A 158 -19.38 -3.00 -3.17
C LYS A 158 -18.64 -1.84 -2.49
N ASN A 159 -19.36 -0.84 -1.97
CA ASN A 159 -18.80 0.38 -1.35
C ASN A 159 -17.88 1.18 -2.29
N LEU A 160 -18.13 1.12 -3.60
CA LEU A 160 -17.38 1.90 -4.59
C LEU A 160 -17.96 3.32 -4.68
N VAL A 161 -17.07 4.29 -4.82
CA VAL A 161 -17.42 5.71 -4.99
C VAL A 161 -17.55 6.03 -6.48
N CYS A 162 -18.62 6.74 -6.85
CA CYS A 162 -18.80 7.26 -8.20
C CYS A 162 -18.12 8.63 -8.35
N GLY A 163 -17.00 8.66 -9.06
CA GLY A 163 -16.34 9.90 -9.51
C GLY A 163 -16.91 10.40 -10.85
N LYS A 164 -16.30 11.44 -11.42
CA LYS A 164 -16.64 11.91 -12.77
C LYS A 164 -16.28 10.83 -13.80
N ASN A 165 -17.28 10.08 -14.26
CA ASN A 165 -17.16 9.01 -15.27
C ASN A 165 -16.28 7.81 -14.88
N VAL A 166 -15.96 7.65 -13.59
CA VAL A 166 -15.13 6.55 -13.09
C VAL A 166 -15.70 5.99 -11.79
N LEU A 167 -15.54 4.69 -11.59
CA LEU A 167 -15.77 4.05 -10.30
C LEU A 167 -14.44 3.95 -9.56
N ILE A 168 -14.46 4.22 -8.26
CA ILE A 168 -13.27 4.33 -7.43
C ILE A 168 -13.44 3.40 -6.22
N ASP A 169 -12.48 2.50 -6.04
CA ASP A 169 -12.29 1.76 -4.79
C ASP A 169 -11.39 2.60 -3.88
N MET A 170 -11.93 3.05 -2.75
CA MET A 170 -11.24 3.81 -1.71
C MET A 170 -11.14 3.02 -0.40
N SER A 171 -11.14 1.69 -0.49
CA SER A 171 -11.18 0.82 0.69
C SER A 171 -10.00 1.00 1.64
N ILE A 172 -8.82 1.44 1.17
CA ILE A 172 -7.70 1.84 2.06
C ILE A 172 -8.12 2.99 2.99
N HIS A 173 -8.69 4.06 2.43
CA HIS A 173 -9.13 5.21 3.22
C HIS A 173 -10.24 4.82 4.21
N THR A 174 -11.22 4.03 3.76
CA THR A 174 -12.29 3.52 4.62
C THR A 174 -11.74 2.66 5.76
N ALA A 175 -10.77 1.78 5.48
CA ALA A 175 -10.13 0.94 6.50
C ALA A 175 -9.39 1.78 7.54
N TYR A 176 -8.62 2.79 7.13
CA TYR A 176 -7.96 3.74 8.03
C TYR A 176 -8.97 4.43 8.95
N VAL A 177 -10.05 5.00 8.40
CA VAL A 177 -11.09 5.70 9.17
C VAL A 177 -11.74 4.76 10.18
N ASN A 178 -12.08 3.53 9.77
CA ASN A 178 -12.69 2.54 10.65
C ASN A 178 -11.74 2.13 11.79
N ALA A 179 -10.46 1.89 11.50
CA ALA A 179 -9.46 1.55 12.50
C ALA A 179 -9.26 2.68 13.53
N ILE A 180 -9.17 3.93 13.07
CA ILE A 180 -9.06 5.10 13.95
C ILE A 180 -10.31 5.23 14.84
N ARG A 181 -11.51 5.09 14.26
CA ARG A 181 -12.77 5.17 15.01
C ARG A 181 -12.93 4.03 16.02
N ALA A 182 -12.43 2.84 15.72
CA ALA A 182 -12.46 1.69 16.62
C ALA A 182 -11.39 1.77 17.74
N ALA A 183 -10.31 2.54 17.55
CA ALA A 183 -9.21 2.61 18.51
C ALA A 183 -9.68 3.01 19.92
N GLN A 184 -9.23 2.23 20.91
CA GLN A 184 -9.61 2.40 22.32
C GLN A 184 -8.51 3.01 23.19
N HIS A 185 -7.23 2.72 22.88
CA HIS A 185 -6.09 3.03 23.75
C HIS A 185 -5.06 3.95 23.11
N PHE A 186 -4.55 3.60 21.93
CA PHE A 186 -3.60 4.43 21.21
C PHE A 186 -3.63 4.16 19.72
N ILE A 187 -3.00 5.04 18.95
CA ILE A 187 -2.70 4.89 17.53
C ILE A 187 -1.19 5.10 17.35
N TYR A 188 -0.58 4.26 16.53
CA TYR A 188 0.81 4.40 16.07
C TYR A 188 0.82 4.41 14.54
N ILE A 189 1.39 5.44 13.95
CA ILE A 189 1.48 5.62 12.49
C ILE A 189 2.93 5.90 12.14
N GLU A 190 3.50 5.09 11.26
CA GLU A 190 4.69 5.42 10.48
C GLU A 190 4.23 5.67 9.05
N ASN A 191 4.55 6.83 8.49
CA ASN A 191 4.19 7.14 7.10
C ASN A 191 5.18 8.12 6.49
N GLN A 192 5.34 8.06 5.16
CA GLN A 192 6.18 9.01 4.44
C GLN A 192 5.54 10.41 4.39
N TYR A 193 4.21 10.49 4.41
CA TYR A 193 3.45 11.73 4.37
C TYR A 193 2.32 11.74 5.39
N PHE A 194 2.01 12.92 5.92
CA PHE A 194 0.85 13.12 6.78
C PHE A 194 0.12 14.42 6.44
N ILE A 195 -0.70 14.36 5.38
CA ILE A 195 -1.41 15.52 4.84
C ILE A 195 -2.85 15.11 4.53
N GLY A 196 -3.82 15.93 4.94
CA GLY A 196 -5.22 15.67 4.66
C GLY A 196 -6.18 16.58 5.41
N SER A 197 -7.46 16.31 5.20
CA SER A 197 -8.57 17.04 5.79
C SER A 197 -8.58 18.53 5.45
N SER A 198 -8.20 18.89 4.22
CA SER A 198 -8.05 20.30 3.81
C SER A 198 -9.32 21.11 3.97
N PHE A 199 -10.50 20.49 3.86
CA PHE A 199 -11.78 21.16 4.07
C PHE A 199 -11.93 21.81 5.46
N ASP A 200 -11.12 21.40 6.44
CA ASP A 200 -11.11 21.93 7.80
C ASP A 200 -9.84 22.76 8.15
N TRP A 201 -9.00 23.08 7.15
CA TRP A 201 -7.85 23.97 7.35
C TRP A 201 -8.27 25.44 7.48
N ASP A 202 -7.51 26.27 8.19
CA ASP A 202 -7.84 27.71 8.35
C ASP A 202 -7.90 28.47 7.02
N SER A 203 -7.14 28.02 6.02
CA SER A 203 -7.10 28.56 4.65
C SER A 203 -6.90 27.43 3.64
N ASN A 204 -7.08 27.70 2.35
CA ASN A 204 -6.89 26.71 1.26
C ASN A 204 -7.81 25.47 1.36
N LYS A 205 -9.07 25.67 1.76
CA LYS A 205 -10.01 24.56 2.01
C LYS A 205 -10.39 23.75 0.76
N ASP A 206 -10.21 24.33 -0.41
CA ASP A 206 -10.63 23.83 -1.72
C ASP A 206 -9.53 23.12 -2.52
N ILE A 207 -8.32 22.95 -1.96
CA ILE A 207 -7.19 22.32 -2.68
C ILE A 207 -7.37 20.81 -2.94
N GLY A 208 -8.36 20.17 -2.33
CA GLY A 208 -8.77 18.80 -2.63
C GLY A 208 -8.05 17.69 -1.85
N ALA A 209 -7.28 18.00 -0.80
CA ALA A 209 -6.71 17.01 0.11
C ALA A 209 -7.76 16.51 1.13
N ASN A 210 -8.87 15.97 0.63
CA ASN A 210 -10.08 15.70 1.39
C ASN A 210 -10.09 14.37 2.15
N ASN A 211 -8.95 13.68 2.28
CA ASN A 211 -8.91 12.46 3.08
C ASN A 211 -9.18 12.77 4.56
N LEU A 212 -9.84 11.86 5.26
CA LEU A 212 -10.31 12.07 6.64
C LEU A 212 -9.30 11.66 7.72
N VAL A 213 -8.12 11.16 7.34
CA VAL A 213 -7.21 10.52 8.31
C VAL A 213 -6.77 11.49 9.41
N PRO A 214 -6.27 12.71 9.11
CA PRO A 214 -5.90 13.67 10.15
C PRO A 214 -7.07 14.08 11.06
N ILE A 215 -8.23 14.43 10.49
CA ILE A 215 -9.36 14.89 11.29
C ILE A 215 -9.95 13.78 12.16
N GLU A 216 -9.99 12.54 11.69
CA GLU A 216 -10.49 11.40 12.50
C GLU A 216 -9.60 11.13 13.71
N ILE A 217 -8.27 11.29 13.58
CA ILE A 217 -7.34 11.18 14.70
C ILE A 217 -7.60 12.31 15.71
N ALA A 218 -7.71 13.56 15.24
CA ALA A 218 -7.98 14.72 16.09
C ALA A 218 -9.32 14.57 16.84
N LEU A 219 -10.38 14.16 16.13
CA LEU A 219 -11.69 13.90 16.72
C LEU A 219 -11.65 12.74 17.71
N LYS A 220 -10.95 11.64 17.41
CA LYS A 220 -10.76 10.53 18.35
C LYS A 220 -10.12 11.02 19.66
N ILE A 221 -9.03 11.78 19.58
CA ILE A 221 -8.38 12.37 20.75
C ILE A 221 -9.35 13.29 21.51
N ALA A 222 -10.05 14.18 20.82
CA ALA A 222 -11.01 15.09 21.44
C ALA A 222 -12.15 14.34 22.15
N THR A 223 -12.68 13.26 21.57
CA THR A 223 -13.70 12.43 22.23
C THR A 223 -13.18 11.78 23.51
N LYS A 224 -11.94 11.28 23.50
CA LYS A 224 -11.30 10.65 24.66
C LYS A 224 -11.01 11.65 25.78
N ILE A 225 -10.58 12.86 25.43
CA ILE A 225 -10.45 13.98 26.38
C ILE A 225 -11.79 14.31 27.04
N LYS A 226 -12.87 14.45 26.25
CA LYS A 226 -14.21 14.78 26.77
C LYS A 226 -14.73 13.78 27.80
N VAL A 227 -14.41 12.49 27.65
CA VAL A 227 -14.81 11.43 28.59
C VAL A 227 -13.72 11.10 29.62
N ASN A 228 -12.68 11.92 29.72
CA ASN A 228 -11.54 11.75 30.64
C ASN A 228 -10.88 10.35 30.56
N GLN A 229 -10.71 9.82 29.34
CA GLN A 229 -10.03 8.56 29.09
C GLN A 229 -8.64 8.79 28.49
N ARG A 230 -7.63 8.08 29.01
CA ARG A 230 -6.28 8.11 28.45
C ARG A 230 -6.29 7.58 27.01
N PHE A 231 -5.75 8.39 26.11
CA PHE A 231 -5.54 8.01 24.71
C PHE A 231 -4.30 8.73 24.16
N SER A 232 -3.56 8.09 23.27
CA SER A 232 -2.36 8.69 22.67
C SER A 232 -2.27 8.38 21.18
N ALA A 233 -1.81 9.34 20.38
CA ALA A 233 -1.47 9.13 18.98
C ALA A 233 0.01 9.46 18.77
N TYR A 234 0.75 8.52 18.21
CA TYR A 234 2.16 8.66 17.88
C TYR A 234 2.29 8.61 16.36
N ILE A 235 2.84 9.67 15.77
CA ILE A 235 2.98 9.80 14.32
C ILE A 235 4.46 10.03 14.03
N VAL A 236 5.07 9.08 13.33
CA VAL A 236 6.48 9.09 12.94
C VAL A 236 6.53 9.40 11.44
N LEU A 237 7.23 10.48 11.11
CA LEU A 237 7.40 10.99 9.76
C LEU A 237 8.89 11.16 9.47
N PRO A 238 9.32 11.10 8.19
CA PRO A 238 10.66 11.49 7.85
C PRO A 238 10.88 12.97 8.20
N MET A 239 12.14 13.34 8.46
CA MET A 239 12.48 14.73 8.82
C MET A 239 12.06 15.73 7.72
N TRP A 240 12.12 15.30 6.47
CA TRP A 240 11.55 15.94 5.30
C TRP A 240 11.29 14.87 4.23
N PRO A 241 10.42 15.11 3.24
CA PRO A 241 10.22 14.18 2.14
C PRO A 241 11.48 14.06 1.26
N GLU A 242 11.81 12.83 0.84
CA GLU A 242 13.01 12.51 0.06
C GLU A 242 13.29 13.50 -1.09
N GLY A 243 14.53 13.97 -1.15
CA GLY A 243 15.02 14.92 -2.16
C GLY A 243 15.56 16.20 -1.54
N LYS A 244 16.05 17.11 -2.38
CA LYS A 244 16.68 18.36 -1.90
C LYS A 244 15.70 19.13 -0.99
N PRO A 245 15.99 19.30 0.32
CA PRO A 245 15.02 19.84 1.28
C PRO A 245 14.67 21.30 1.01
N THR A 246 15.60 22.07 0.41
CA THR A 246 15.34 23.46 -0.02
C THR A 246 14.66 23.54 -1.39
N GLY A 247 14.34 22.41 -2.01
CA GLY A 247 13.67 22.35 -3.30
C GLY A 247 12.19 22.68 -3.19
N HIS A 248 11.60 23.22 -4.27
CA HIS A 248 10.20 23.65 -4.28
C HIS A 248 9.24 22.51 -3.89
N ILE A 249 9.47 21.28 -4.36
CA ILE A 249 8.59 20.13 -4.05
C ILE A 249 8.61 19.81 -2.55
N ALA A 250 9.80 19.66 -1.96
CA ALA A 250 9.93 19.38 -0.53
C ALA A 250 9.30 20.48 0.33
N GLN A 251 9.56 21.75 0.00
CA GLN A 251 8.97 22.90 0.70
C GLN A 251 7.45 22.95 0.58
N ARG A 252 6.88 22.57 -0.57
CA ARG A 252 5.42 22.50 -0.74
C ARG A 252 4.78 21.41 0.10
N ILE A 253 5.41 20.24 0.18
CA ILE A 253 4.91 19.14 1.00
C ILE A 253 5.00 19.51 2.48
N LEU A 254 6.15 20.04 2.92
CA LEU A 254 6.35 20.51 4.29
C LEU A 254 5.39 21.63 4.69
N TYR A 255 4.98 22.48 3.75
CA TYR A 255 3.98 23.52 4.01
C TYR A 255 2.58 22.95 4.30
N TRP A 256 2.23 21.80 3.72
CA TRP A 256 0.91 21.18 3.88
C TRP A 256 0.82 20.18 5.03
N GLN A 257 1.97 19.77 5.58
CA GLN A 257 2.06 18.88 6.73
C GLN A 257 1.99 19.67 8.03
#